data_AF-A0A926BD20-F1
#
_entry.id   AF-A0A926BD20-F1
#
_cell.length_a   1.000
_cell.length_b   1.000
_cell.length_c   1.000
_cell.angle_alpha   90.00
_cell.angle_beta   90.00
_cell.angle_gamma   90.00
#
_symmetry.space_group_name_H-M   'P 1'
#
loop_
_entity.id
_entity.type
_entity.pdbx_description
1 polymer ?
#
loop_
_entity_poly.entity_id
_entity_poly.type
_entity_poly.pdbx_seq_one_letter_code
_entity_poly.pdbx_strand_id
1 'polypeptide(L)'
;LFPVFAQAREKARQTACLSNLKQMGNALTMYAQDFDETLPSWIGWYTCTAGVPVADQVTACGPNTAAFRLTTTWDVVLQPYVKSGNPGAPGVEGRFGGIWRCPNNETDFVNARSYGFSMGLAYAGLPRPTANRYYRAMPLANIDSPASTVFVGEGSSTSIGDGRIGLAIDLQGYYEMYITKTGKKVGFTRDSPWRHQDGANYVWTDGHAKYMKGDDIYAHPPTPVFPGNGAQQAGSYCATAKYFVAEKTERDYWGNRARTNGNTTCSW
;
A
#
# COMPACT_ATOMS: atom_id res chain seq x y z
N LEU A 1 22.68 25.11 6.43
CA LEU A 1 23.14 23.84 7.04
C LEU A 1 24.12 23.19 6.06
N PHE A 2 25.28 22.70 6.53
CA PHE A 2 26.19 21.92 5.66
C PHE A 2 25.47 20.68 5.10
N PRO A 3 25.70 20.29 3.83
CA PRO A 3 24.99 19.20 3.16
C PRO A 3 24.98 17.87 3.94
N VAL A 4 26.05 17.58 4.67
CA VAL A 4 26.18 16.37 5.49
C VAL A 4 25.13 16.30 6.60
N PHE A 5 24.81 17.42 7.24
CA PHE A 5 23.78 17.45 8.29
C PHE A 5 22.37 17.24 7.76
N ALA A 6 22.10 17.69 6.53
CA ALA A 6 20.82 17.43 5.87
C ALA A 6 20.66 15.93 5.55
N GLN A 7 21.70 15.28 5.03
CA GLN A 7 21.70 13.84 4.75
C GLN A 7 21.56 13.00 6.03
N ALA A 8 22.30 13.34 7.09
CA ALA A 8 22.22 12.65 8.37
C ALA A 8 20.82 12.77 9.01
N ARG A 9 20.20 13.96 8.94
CA ARG A 9 18.84 14.17 9.43
C ARG A 9 17.81 13.35 8.66
N GLU A 10 17.96 13.27 7.34
CA GLU A 10 17.08 12.46 6.50
C GLU A 10 17.22 10.97 6.81
N LYS A 11 18.45 10.47 6.98
CA LYS A 11 18.68 9.08 7.43
C LYS A 11 18.03 8.79 8.78
N ALA A 12 18.10 9.72 9.74
CA ALA A 12 17.44 9.55 11.03
C ALA A 12 15.90 9.46 10.89
N ARG A 13 15.29 10.28 10.03
CA ARG A 13 13.85 10.19 9.73
C ARG A 13 13.49 8.86 9.06
N GLN A 14 14.27 8.43 8.07
CA GLN A 14 14.11 7.13 7.42
C GLN A 14 14.13 5.99 8.44
N THR A 15 15.11 5.98 9.35
CA THR A 15 15.21 4.96 10.39
C THR A 15 14.01 4.97 11.33
N ALA A 16 13.49 6.16 11.68
CA ALA A 16 12.28 6.27 12.49
C ALA A 16 11.05 5.70 11.76
N CYS A 17 10.86 6.01 10.47
CA CYS A 17 9.74 5.47 9.69
C CYS A 17 9.85 3.96 9.49
N LEU A 18 11.06 3.44 9.27
CA LEU A 18 11.31 2.00 9.25
C LEU A 18 11.01 1.33 10.61
N SER A 19 11.36 1.98 11.73
CA SER A 19 11.05 1.47 13.07
C SER A 19 9.55 1.43 13.35
N ASN A 20 8.80 2.39 12.84
CA ASN A 20 7.33 2.39 12.90
C ASN A 20 6.76 1.20 12.11
N LEU A 21 7.23 1.00 10.89
CA LEU A 21 6.82 -0.13 10.04
C LEU A 21 7.19 -1.49 10.65
N LYS A 22 8.37 -1.64 11.26
CA LYS A 22 8.73 -2.86 12.00
C LYS A 22 7.74 -3.16 13.14
N GLN A 23 7.26 -2.13 13.84
CA GLN A 23 6.22 -2.33 14.86
C GLN A 23 4.89 -2.76 14.25
N MET A 24 4.52 -2.24 13.09
CA MET A 24 3.34 -2.69 12.35
C MET A 24 3.48 -4.12 11.83
N GLY A 25 4.67 -4.52 11.38
CA GLY A 25 4.97 -5.90 10.98
C GLY A 25 4.84 -6.89 12.13
N ASN A 26 5.38 -6.54 13.31
CA ASN A 26 5.17 -7.36 14.51
C ASN A 26 3.69 -7.41 14.91
N ALA A 27 2.97 -6.29 14.81
CA ALA A 27 1.54 -6.23 15.09
C ALA A 27 0.74 -7.11 14.11
N LEU A 28 1.12 -7.13 12.83
CA LEU A 28 0.54 -8.00 11.81
C LEU A 28 0.69 -9.48 12.20
N THR A 29 1.88 -9.90 12.61
CA THR A 29 2.12 -11.29 13.02
C THR A 29 1.27 -11.66 14.24
N MET A 30 1.16 -10.79 15.24
CA MET A 30 0.30 -11.04 16.40
C MET A 30 -1.19 -11.08 16.03
N TYR A 31 -1.64 -10.15 15.17
CA TYR A 31 -3.01 -10.15 14.67
C TYR A 31 -3.33 -11.46 13.92
N ALA A 32 -2.46 -11.91 13.01
CA ALA A 32 -2.70 -13.13 12.27
C ALA A 32 -2.83 -14.37 13.19
N GLN A 33 -2.12 -14.39 14.33
CA GLN A 33 -2.25 -15.46 15.32
C GLN A 33 -3.62 -15.47 16.00
N ASP A 34 -4.22 -14.30 16.22
CA ASP A 34 -5.53 -14.16 16.89
C ASP A 34 -6.73 -14.33 15.93
N PHE A 35 -6.51 -14.22 14.61
CA PHE A 35 -7.56 -14.17 13.59
C PHE A 35 -7.40 -15.23 12.49
N ASP A 36 -7.18 -16.49 12.89
CA ASP A 36 -7.12 -17.66 11.98
C ASP A 36 -6.19 -17.44 10.76
N GLU A 37 -5.01 -16.89 11.01
CA GLU A 37 -4.00 -16.57 9.98
C GLU A 37 -4.51 -15.63 8.88
N THR A 38 -5.53 -14.83 9.15
CA THR A 38 -6.09 -13.88 8.21
C THR A 38 -5.49 -12.50 8.40
N LEU A 39 -5.02 -11.87 7.32
CA LEU A 39 -4.50 -10.51 7.37
C LEU A 39 -5.63 -9.51 7.61
N PRO A 40 -5.33 -8.38 8.30
CA PRO A 40 -6.22 -7.24 8.34
C PRO A 40 -6.63 -6.82 6.93
N SER A 41 -7.90 -6.50 6.76
CA SER A 41 -8.44 -6.09 5.46
C SER A 41 -8.64 -4.58 5.39
N TRP A 42 -8.80 -4.09 4.17
CA TRP A 42 -9.25 -2.74 3.93
C TRP A 42 -10.78 -2.71 3.87
N ILE A 43 -11.48 -2.75 5.00
CA ILE A 43 -12.94 -2.54 5.00
C ILE A 43 -13.23 -1.04 5.03
N GLY A 44 -13.03 -0.40 3.89
CA GLY A 44 -13.27 1.03 3.71
C GLY A 44 -14.51 1.27 2.87
N TRP A 45 -15.58 1.81 3.45
CA TRP A 45 -16.77 2.36 2.73
C TRP A 45 -17.66 1.40 1.95
N TYR A 46 -17.27 0.13 1.72
CA TYR A 46 -18.04 -0.81 0.92
C TYR A 46 -18.12 -2.20 1.56
N THR A 47 -19.32 -2.78 1.42
CA THR A 47 -19.85 -4.05 1.90
C THR A 47 -18.91 -5.25 1.74
N CYS A 48 -18.71 -6.04 2.81
CA CYS A 48 -18.24 -7.44 2.72
C CYS A 48 -19.24 -8.26 1.87
N THR A 49 -18.95 -9.39 1.21
CA THR A 49 -17.97 -10.48 1.44
C THR A 49 -17.86 -11.28 0.12
N ALA A 50 -16.82 -12.11 -0.04
CA ALA A 50 -16.86 -13.22 -0.99
C ALA A 50 -17.60 -14.42 -0.37
N GLY A 51 -18.64 -14.94 -1.06
CA GLY A 51 -19.34 -16.18 -0.70
C GLY A 51 -20.74 -16.07 -0.09
N VAL A 52 -21.27 -14.87 0.18
CA VAL A 52 -22.59 -14.69 0.82
C VAL A 52 -23.65 -14.21 -0.19
N PRO A 53 -24.79 -14.91 -0.37
CA PRO A 53 -25.93 -14.43 -1.14
C PRO A 53 -26.49 -13.11 -0.59
N VAL A 54 -26.90 -12.22 -1.50
CA VAL A 54 -27.21 -10.79 -1.30
C VAL A 54 -28.21 -10.47 -0.16
N ALA A 55 -28.98 -11.45 0.32
CA ALA A 55 -29.99 -11.25 1.35
C ALA A 55 -29.45 -11.09 2.79
N ASP A 56 -28.17 -11.36 3.07
CA ASP A 56 -27.66 -11.48 4.45
C ASP A 56 -26.43 -10.60 4.79
N GLN A 57 -26.18 -9.55 4.00
CA GLN A 57 -25.00 -8.69 4.19
C GLN A 57 -25.02 -7.85 5.47
N VAL A 58 -26.17 -7.70 6.13
CA VAL A 58 -26.30 -6.96 7.40
C VAL A 58 -25.88 -7.81 8.60
N THR A 59 -26.08 -9.14 8.52
CA THR A 59 -25.80 -10.05 9.65
C THR A 59 -24.32 -10.46 9.71
N ALA A 60 -23.63 -10.54 8.56
CA ALA A 60 -22.23 -10.95 8.50
C ALA A 60 -21.22 -9.82 8.78
N CYS A 61 -21.58 -8.55 8.52
CA CYS A 61 -20.64 -7.42 8.59
C CYS A 61 -21.18 -6.17 9.28
N GLY A 62 -22.27 -6.26 10.05
CA GLY A 62 -22.78 -5.12 10.81
C GLY A 62 -23.28 -3.94 9.95
N PRO A 63 -23.85 -2.90 10.57
CA PRO A 63 -24.49 -1.81 9.84
C PRO A 63 -23.44 -0.87 9.23
N ASN A 64 -23.59 -0.52 7.94
CA ASN A 64 -22.75 0.43 7.19
C ASN A 64 -22.92 1.89 7.68
N THR A 65 -22.56 2.14 8.93
CA THR A 65 -22.58 3.45 9.59
C THR A 65 -21.19 4.09 9.52
N ALA A 66 -21.12 5.41 9.66
CA ALA A 66 -19.84 6.11 9.80
C ALA A 66 -19.01 5.54 10.98
N ALA A 67 -19.64 5.07 12.05
CA ALA A 67 -18.96 4.43 13.17
C ALA A 67 -18.33 3.07 12.80
N PHE A 68 -19.05 2.21 12.05
CA PHE A 68 -18.54 0.90 11.60
C PHE A 68 -17.34 1.03 10.63
N ARG A 69 -17.32 2.09 9.83
CA ARG A 69 -16.21 2.43 8.90
C ARG A 69 -14.91 2.82 9.62
N LEU A 70 -14.99 3.18 10.90
CA LEU A 70 -13.85 3.64 11.70
C LEU A 70 -13.26 2.55 12.58
N THR A 71 -13.88 1.38 12.70
CA THR A 71 -13.47 0.30 13.61
C THR A 71 -12.84 -0.91 12.94
N THR A 72 -12.75 -0.93 11.60
CA THR A 72 -12.43 -2.14 10.81
C THR A 72 -11.29 -1.97 9.80
N THR A 73 -10.66 -0.80 9.73
CA THR A 73 -9.50 -0.60 8.87
C THR A 73 -8.25 -1.23 9.49
N TRP A 74 -7.34 -1.70 8.63
CA TRP A 74 -6.09 -2.37 9.03
C TRP A 74 -5.35 -1.69 10.19
N ASP A 75 -5.23 -0.38 10.17
CA ASP A 75 -4.52 0.42 11.17
C ASP A 75 -5.25 0.48 12.52
N VAL A 76 -6.58 0.49 12.50
CA VAL A 76 -7.39 0.50 13.72
C VAL A 76 -7.39 -0.88 14.36
N VAL A 77 -7.55 -1.95 13.57
CA VAL A 77 -7.57 -3.32 14.12
C VAL A 77 -6.19 -3.78 14.59
N LEU A 78 -5.11 -3.20 14.07
CA LEU A 78 -3.75 -3.40 14.59
C LEU A 78 -3.44 -2.57 15.84
N GLN A 79 -4.29 -1.60 16.21
CA GLN A 79 -4.04 -0.71 17.34
C GLN A 79 -3.78 -1.43 18.68
N PRO A 80 -4.49 -2.52 19.05
CA PRO A 80 -4.22 -3.24 20.30
C PRO A 80 -2.83 -3.90 20.34
N TYR A 81 -2.25 -4.15 19.18
CA TYR A 81 -0.98 -4.87 18.99
C TYR A 81 0.23 -3.94 18.88
N VAL A 82 0.04 -2.63 19.02
CA VAL A 82 1.12 -1.63 18.91
C VAL A 82 1.27 -0.86 20.22
N LYS A 83 2.51 -0.47 20.54
CA LYS A 83 2.83 0.15 21.84
C LYS A 83 2.25 1.55 22.02
N SER A 84 2.16 2.33 20.94
CA SER A 84 1.66 3.70 21.01
C SER A 84 1.29 4.24 19.63
N GLY A 85 0.22 5.03 19.59
CA GLY A 85 -0.18 5.73 18.37
C GLY A 85 -1.69 5.90 18.27
N ASN A 86 -2.08 6.90 17.48
CA ASN A 86 -3.46 7.13 17.10
C ASN A 86 -3.58 6.86 15.60
N PRO A 87 -4.27 5.78 15.18
CA PRO A 87 -4.48 5.48 13.76
C PRO A 87 -5.49 6.44 13.11
N GLY A 88 -5.99 7.45 13.83
CA GLY A 88 -6.95 8.42 13.31
C GLY A 88 -8.28 7.77 12.94
N ALA A 89 -9.12 8.53 12.25
CA ALA A 89 -10.39 8.07 11.71
C ALA A 89 -10.36 8.29 10.17
N PRO A 90 -10.63 7.27 9.33
CA PRO A 90 -10.79 7.46 7.89
C PRO A 90 -11.64 8.68 7.53
N GLY A 91 -11.06 9.62 6.77
CA GLY A 91 -11.75 10.84 6.31
C GLY A 91 -11.94 11.95 7.36
N VAL A 92 -11.40 11.79 8.58
CA VAL A 92 -11.36 12.85 9.60
C VAL A 92 -9.95 13.46 9.62
N GLU A 93 -9.88 14.73 9.24
CA GLU A 93 -8.63 15.48 9.19
C GLU A 93 -7.89 15.53 10.55
N GLY A 94 -6.57 15.30 10.52
CA GLY A 94 -5.65 15.76 11.56
C GLY A 94 -5.39 14.87 12.78
N ARG A 95 -5.55 13.55 12.71
CA ARG A 95 -5.48 12.67 13.91
C ARG A 95 -4.50 11.49 13.89
N PHE A 96 -3.67 11.34 12.84
CA PHE A 96 -2.66 10.27 12.81
C PHE A 96 -1.43 10.65 13.65
N GLY A 97 -1.06 9.81 14.62
CA GLY A 97 0.03 10.09 15.54
C GLY A 97 0.76 8.85 16.03
N GLY A 98 1.95 9.02 16.61
CA GLY A 98 2.81 7.92 17.02
C GLY A 98 3.28 7.09 15.82
N ILE A 99 3.19 5.76 15.92
CA ILE A 99 3.73 4.89 14.87
C ILE A 99 3.05 5.06 13.50
N TRP A 100 1.83 5.60 13.45
CA TRP A 100 1.05 5.77 12.22
C TRP A 100 1.50 6.94 11.36
N ARG A 101 2.48 7.72 11.85
CA ARG A 101 3.02 8.89 11.16
C ARG A 101 4.53 8.76 10.96
N CYS A 102 4.96 8.95 9.73
CA CYS A 102 6.38 9.09 9.39
C CYS A 102 6.79 10.53 9.66
N PRO A 103 7.87 10.82 10.42
CA PRO A 103 8.36 12.18 10.63
C PRO A 103 8.71 12.93 9.34
N ASN A 104 8.92 12.22 8.22
CA ASN A 104 9.14 12.84 6.93
C ASN A 104 7.86 13.16 6.13
N ASN A 105 6.68 12.70 6.58
CA ASN A 105 5.39 12.99 5.93
C ASN A 105 4.82 14.36 6.34
N GLU A 106 5.44 15.05 7.30
CA GLU A 106 4.98 16.35 7.80
C GLU A 106 4.97 17.44 6.74
N THR A 107 5.73 17.28 5.65
CA THR A 107 5.80 18.24 4.54
C THR A 107 4.71 18.08 3.50
N ASP A 108 4.07 16.91 3.44
CA ASP A 108 3.24 16.54 2.30
C ASP A 108 1.77 16.84 2.60
N PHE A 109 1.22 16.30 3.70
CA PHE A 109 -0.15 16.58 4.15
C PHE A 109 -0.32 16.31 5.66
N VAL A 110 -0.78 17.31 6.43
CA VAL A 110 -1.04 17.17 7.88
C VAL A 110 -2.15 16.16 8.23
N ASN A 111 -3.01 15.84 7.25
CA ASN A 111 -4.23 15.06 7.43
C ASN A 111 -4.19 13.68 6.74
N ALA A 112 -3.07 13.29 6.13
CA ALA A 112 -2.95 12.02 5.43
C ALA A 112 -2.20 10.97 6.27
N ARG A 113 -2.54 9.69 6.04
CA ARG A 113 -1.73 8.55 6.51
C ARG A 113 -0.35 8.61 5.87
N SER A 114 0.69 8.31 6.64
CA SER A 114 2.06 8.21 6.12
C SER A 114 2.39 6.85 5.51
N TYR A 115 1.58 5.84 5.86
CA TYR A 115 1.73 4.48 5.40
C TYR A 115 0.39 4.02 4.82
N GLY A 116 0.45 3.41 3.65
CA GLY A 116 -0.72 2.92 2.94
C GLY A 116 -0.74 1.40 2.89
N PHE A 117 -1.94 0.84 3.04
CA PHE A 117 -2.22 -0.58 2.85
C PHE A 117 -2.19 -0.95 1.36
N SER A 118 -1.65 -2.12 1.05
CA SER A 118 -1.54 -2.61 -0.33
C SER A 118 -2.90 -2.75 -1.00
N MET A 119 -3.10 -2.06 -2.13
CA MET A 119 -4.32 -2.19 -2.91
C MET A 119 -4.51 -3.59 -3.47
N GLY A 120 -3.44 -4.31 -3.79
CA GLY A 120 -3.57 -5.67 -4.28
C GLY A 120 -4.03 -6.64 -3.18
N LEU A 121 -3.78 -6.35 -1.90
CA LEU A 121 -4.43 -7.08 -0.81
C LEU A 121 -5.87 -6.60 -0.57
N ALA A 122 -6.14 -5.32 -0.80
CA ALA A 122 -7.45 -4.72 -0.54
C ALA A 122 -8.54 -5.27 -1.46
N TYR A 123 -8.26 -5.42 -2.76
CA TYR A 123 -9.29 -5.68 -3.77
C TYR A 123 -9.29 -7.14 -4.26
N ALA A 124 -10.49 -7.66 -4.54
CA ALA A 124 -10.67 -8.91 -5.26
C ALA A 124 -10.79 -8.70 -6.78
N GLY A 125 -10.34 -9.70 -7.56
CA GLY A 125 -10.61 -9.82 -9.00
C GLY A 125 -9.50 -9.31 -9.92
N LEU A 126 -9.25 -10.06 -11.00
CA LEU A 126 -8.28 -9.75 -12.06
C LEU A 126 -8.97 -9.50 -13.41
N PRO A 127 -8.37 -8.67 -14.29
CA PRO A 127 -7.59 -7.47 -13.94
C PRO A 127 -8.57 -6.43 -13.40
N ARG A 128 -8.29 -5.80 -12.24
CA ARG A 128 -9.14 -4.76 -11.61
C ARG A 128 -10.47 -4.49 -12.36
N PRO A 129 -11.58 -5.16 -12.04
CA PRO A 129 -12.83 -4.88 -12.71
C PRO A 129 -13.22 -3.44 -12.39
N THR A 130 -13.38 -2.65 -13.44
CA THR A 130 -13.97 -1.32 -13.35
C THR A 130 -15.28 -1.37 -12.56
N ALA A 131 -15.47 -0.38 -11.69
CA ALA A 131 -16.71 0.03 -11.02
C ALA A 131 -17.20 -0.71 -9.75
N ASN A 132 -16.96 -2.01 -9.53
CA ASN A 132 -17.42 -2.67 -8.28
C ASN A 132 -16.27 -3.03 -7.32
N ARG A 133 -16.11 -2.17 -6.30
CA ARG A 133 -15.06 -2.19 -5.26
C ARG A 133 -15.31 -3.30 -4.23
N TYR A 134 -15.08 -4.57 -4.60
CA TYR A 134 -15.12 -5.66 -3.61
C TYR A 134 -13.81 -5.68 -2.82
N TYR A 135 -13.90 -5.43 -1.51
CA TYR A 135 -12.78 -5.67 -0.62
C TYR A 135 -12.70 -7.14 -0.23
N ARG A 136 -11.48 -7.63 0.01
CA ARG A 136 -11.24 -9.00 0.49
C ARG A 136 -10.53 -9.02 1.83
N ALA A 137 -10.86 -10.02 2.63
CA ALA A 137 -9.96 -10.52 3.67
C ALA A 137 -8.99 -11.50 3.02
N MET A 138 -7.74 -11.50 3.45
CA MET A 138 -6.69 -12.31 2.84
C MET A 138 -6.14 -13.30 3.87
N PRO A 139 -6.54 -14.58 3.82
CA PRO A 139 -5.86 -15.63 4.55
C PRO A 139 -4.40 -15.73 4.12
N LEU A 140 -3.46 -15.91 5.06
CA LEU A 140 -2.04 -16.11 4.76
C LEU A 140 -1.82 -17.32 3.83
N ALA A 141 -2.65 -18.36 3.96
CA ALA A 141 -2.62 -19.54 3.10
C ALA A 141 -2.87 -19.24 1.61
N ASN A 142 -3.52 -18.11 1.28
CA ASN A 142 -3.79 -17.68 -0.09
C ASN A 142 -2.68 -16.78 -0.66
N ILE A 143 -1.64 -16.49 0.12
CA ILE A 143 -0.52 -15.65 -0.30
C ILE A 143 0.63 -16.55 -0.72
N ASP A 144 0.83 -16.69 -2.02
CA ASP A 144 1.85 -17.55 -2.61
C ASP A 144 3.29 -17.19 -2.20
N SER A 145 3.56 -15.90 -1.94
CA SER A 145 4.91 -15.43 -1.61
C SER A 145 4.90 -14.37 -0.51
N PRO A 146 4.68 -14.76 0.76
CA PRO A 146 4.48 -13.81 1.84
C PRO A 146 5.65 -12.83 2.06
N ALA A 147 6.87 -13.30 1.82
CA ALA A 147 8.11 -12.52 1.92
C ALA A 147 8.35 -11.58 0.71
N SER A 148 7.49 -11.60 -0.30
CA SER A 148 7.57 -10.69 -1.46
C SER A 148 6.31 -9.86 -1.64
N THR A 149 5.16 -10.28 -1.11
CA THR A 149 3.93 -9.48 -1.12
C THR A 149 3.97 -8.37 -0.07
N VAL A 150 3.78 -7.14 -0.50
CA VAL A 150 3.70 -5.95 0.35
C VAL A 150 2.37 -5.92 1.08
N PHE A 151 2.44 -5.76 2.40
CA PHE A 151 1.29 -5.49 3.27
C PHE A 151 1.01 -3.99 3.33
N VAL A 152 2.02 -3.22 3.77
CA VAL A 152 1.94 -1.77 3.96
C VAL A 152 3.24 -1.14 3.48
N GLY A 153 3.17 0.06 2.92
CA GLY A 153 4.34 0.81 2.47
C GLY A 153 4.20 2.29 2.77
N GLU A 154 5.32 3.01 2.70
CA GLU A 154 5.27 4.47 2.74
C GLU A 154 4.52 5.03 1.53
N GLY A 155 3.42 5.72 1.83
CA GLY A 155 2.54 6.33 0.85
C GLY A 155 1.66 7.37 1.55
N SER A 156 1.44 8.51 0.90
CA SER A 156 0.52 9.52 1.38
C SER A 156 -0.76 9.43 0.58
N SER A 157 -1.85 8.99 1.19
CA SER A 157 -3.14 9.12 0.51
C SER A 157 -3.45 10.59 0.24
N THR A 158 -4.23 10.80 -0.81
CA THR A 158 -4.80 12.07 -1.25
C THR A 158 -5.42 12.90 -0.09
N SER A 159 -5.90 14.12 -0.37
CA SER A 159 -6.65 14.95 0.59
C SER A 159 -7.83 14.25 1.29
N ILE A 160 -8.19 13.03 0.89
CA ILE A 160 -9.29 12.22 1.39
C ILE A 160 -8.84 11.14 2.40
N GLY A 161 -7.53 10.98 2.68
CA GLY A 161 -7.06 10.14 3.79
C GLY A 161 -7.27 8.63 3.59
N ASP A 162 -7.40 8.16 2.35
CA ASP A 162 -7.79 6.79 2.01
C ASP A 162 -6.70 5.71 2.22
N GLY A 163 -5.54 6.05 2.77
CA GLY A 163 -4.52 5.15 3.33
C GLY A 163 -4.09 3.93 2.54
N ARG A 164 -3.91 4.02 1.23
CA ARG A 164 -3.54 2.87 0.38
C ARG A 164 -2.36 3.18 -0.54
N ILE A 165 -1.57 2.16 -0.84
CA ILE A 165 -0.54 2.19 -1.90
C ILE A 165 -1.05 1.45 -3.13
N GLY A 166 -0.88 2.08 -4.30
CA GLY A 166 -1.24 1.58 -5.61
C GLY A 166 -0.34 0.45 -6.10
N LEU A 167 -0.78 -0.22 -7.16
CA LEU A 167 0.02 -1.23 -7.86
C LEU A 167 1.12 -0.53 -8.66
N ALA A 168 2.23 -1.23 -8.94
CA ALA A 168 3.30 -0.66 -9.77
C ALA A 168 2.84 -0.23 -11.18
N ILE A 169 1.78 -0.85 -11.73
CA ILE A 169 1.18 -0.42 -13.00
C ILE A 169 0.50 0.95 -12.94
N ASP A 170 0.02 1.38 -11.76
CA ASP A 170 -0.74 2.62 -11.63
C ASP A 170 0.19 3.85 -11.79
N LEU A 171 1.44 3.68 -11.38
CA LEU A 171 2.46 4.73 -11.40
C LEU A 171 3.07 4.98 -12.79
N GLN A 172 2.87 4.07 -13.75
CA GLN A 172 3.59 4.04 -15.05
C GLN A 172 2.76 4.45 -16.27
N GLY A 173 1.54 4.98 -16.10
CA GLY A 173 0.81 5.52 -17.26
C GLY A 173 -0.71 5.46 -17.22
N TYR A 174 -1.34 5.07 -16.11
CA TYR A 174 -2.81 5.17 -15.97
C TYR A 174 -3.25 6.32 -15.06
N TYR A 175 -2.43 6.68 -14.06
CA TYR A 175 -2.70 7.79 -13.14
C TYR A 175 -1.43 8.59 -12.80
N GLU A 176 -0.51 8.78 -13.76
CA GLU A 176 0.78 9.51 -13.62
C GLU A 176 0.64 11.02 -13.33
N MET A 177 -0.52 11.49 -12.88
CA MET A 177 -0.77 12.91 -12.56
C MET A 177 0.08 13.45 -11.39
N TYR A 178 1.03 12.66 -10.90
CA TYR A 178 1.44 12.71 -9.51
C TYR A 178 2.98 12.75 -9.30
N ILE A 179 3.81 12.38 -10.28
CA ILE A 179 5.28 12.47 -10.13
C ILE A 179 5.81 13.64 -10.94
N THR A 180 5.88 14.84 -10.37
CA THR A 180 6.93 15.80 -10.78
C THR A 180 7.26 16.78 -9.65
N LYS A 181 8.54 16.81 -9.25
CA LYS A 181 9.16 17.85 -8.40
C LYS A 181 9.34 19.17 -9.16
N THR A 182 8.31 19.68 -9.84
CA THR A 182 8.41 20.89 -10.67
C THR A 182 7.68 22.08 -10.06
N GLY A 183 7.95 22.43 -8.79
CA GLY A 183 7.60 23.73 -8.18
C GLY A 183 6.12 24.20 -8.25
N LYS A 184 5.23 23.40 -8.83
CA LYS A 184 3.80 23.56 -8.99
C LYS A 184 3.18 22.41 -8.21
N LYS A 185 2.11 22.69 -7.47
CA LYS A 185 1.31 21.68 -6.77
C LYS A 185 0.67 20.73 -7.79
N VAL A 186 1.45 19.78 -8.30
CA VAL A 186 0.92 18.61 -9.00
C VAL A 186 0.30 17.75 -7.93
N GLY A 187 -0.98 17.41 -8.08
CA GLY A 187 -1.74 16.69 -7.06
C GLY A 187 -1.10 15.35 -6.69
N PHE A 188 -1.36 14.89 -5.48
CA PHE A 188 -1.75 13.52 -5.09
C PHE A 188 -1.09 12.24 -5.64
N THR A 189 0.21 11.91 -5.44
CA THR A 189 0.57 10.46 -5.50
C THR A 189 -0.01 9.77 -4.28
N ARG A 190 -0.73 8.64 -4.45
CA ARG A 190 -1.06 7.74 -3.31
C ARG A 190 0.19 7.07 -2.74
N ASP A 191 1.20 6.94 -3.60
CA ASP A 191 2.46 6.25 -3.36
C ASP A 191 3.57 7.24 -3.05
N SER A 192 4.51 6.88 -2.18
CA SER A 192 5.69 7.71 -1.91
C SER A 192 6.97 6.88 -2.01
N PRO A 193 7.24 6.21 -3.14
CA PRO A 193 8.31 5.22 -3.24
C PRO A 193 9.73 5.82 -3.21
N TRP A 194 9.86 7.14 -3.28
CA TRP A 194 11.13 7.87 -3.07
C TRP A 194 11.07 8.82 -1.86
N ARG A 195 10.26 8.50 -0.84
CA ARG A 195 10.14 9.30 0.38
C ARG A 195 11.48 9.54 1.06
N HIS A 196 12.34 8.53 1.05
CA HIS A 196 13.63 8.54 1.72
C HIS A 196 14.76 8.38 0.71
N GLN A 197 15.40 9.51 0.40
CA GLN A 197 16.49 9.63 -0.56
C GLN A 197 16.07 9.18 -1.97
N ASP A 198 16.26 7.91 -2.30
CA ASP A 198 15.93 7.27 -3.57
C ASP A 198 15.08 6.00 -3.39
N GLY A 199 14.35 5.92 -2.28
CA GLY A 199 13.52 4.76 -1.97
C GLY A 199 12.53 5.02 -0.85
N ALA A 200 11.96 3.92 -0.35
CA ALA A 200 10.93 3.95 0.69
C ALA A 200 10.96 2.67 1.51
N ASN A 201 10.34 2.72 2.68
CA ASN A 201 10.22 1.59 3.58
C ASN A 201 8.88 0.86 3.37
N TYR A 202 8.92 -0.46 3.49
CA TYR A 202 7.77 -1.34 3.33
C TYR A 202 7.74 -2.41 4.42
N VAL A 203 6.55 -2.99 4.63
CA VAL A 203 6.28 -4.18 5.42
C VAL A 203 5.69 -5.22 4.47
N TRP A 204 6.20 -6.45 4.56
CA TRP A 204 5.73 -7.59 3.80
C TRP A 204 4.71 -8.39 4.61
N THR A 205 3.95 -9.24 3.93
CA THR A 205 2.88 -10.03 4.53
C THR A 205 3.36 -11.10 5.53
N ASP A 206 4.64 -11.43 5.53
CA ASP A 206 5.29 -12.23 6.59
C ASP A 206 5.69 -11.40 7.83
N GLY A 207 5.47 -10.08 7.82
CA GLY A 207 5.76 -9.15 8.90
C GLY A 207 7.14 -8.51 8.86
N HIS A 208 8.06 -8.92 7.97
CA HIS A 208 9.36 -8.24 7.91
C HIS A 208 9.23 -6.84 7.30
N ALA A 209 10.13 -5.93 7.69
CA ALA A 209 10.16 -4.58 7.16
C ALA A 209 11.55 -4.21 6.65
N LYS A 210 11.60 -3.54 5.50
CA LYS A 210 12.83 -3.27 4.76
C LYS A 210 12.66 -2.03 3.86
N TYR A 211 13.78 -1.35 3.67
CA TYR A 211 13.93 -0.30 2.68
C TYR A 211 14.15 -0.88 1.29
N MET A 212 13.45 -0.35 0.30
CA MET A 212 13.61 -0.67 -1.12
C MET A 212 13.97 0.59 -1.89
N LYS A 213 14.82 0.46 -2.92
CA LYS A 213 14.96 1.53 -3.91
C LYS A 213 13.62 1.69 -4.62
N GLY A 214 13.24 2.94 -4.92
CA GLY A 214 11.94 3.21 -5.52
C GLY A 214 11.78 2.48 -6.86
N ASP A 215 12.85 2.43 -7.66
CA ASP A 215 12.85 1.77 -8.98
C ASP A 215 12.76 0.24 -8.89
N ASP A 216 13.13 -0.37 -7.76
CA ASP A 216 13.02 -1.81 -7.57
C ASP A 216 11.56 -2.24 -7.42
N ILE A 217 10.73 -1.39 -6.80
CA ILE A 217 9.35 -1.70 -6.43
C ILE A 217 8.32 -0.99 -7.32
N TYR A 218 8.65 0.19 -7.82
CA TYR A 218 7.92 0.91 -8.86
C TYR A 218 8.91 1.31 -9.95
N ALA A 219 9.07 0.45 -10.96
CA ALA A 219 9.93 0.73 -12.10
C ALA A 219 9.59 2.12 -12.67
N HIS A 220 10.51 3.08 -12.58
CA HIS A 220 10.28 4.45 -13.05
C HIS A 220 10.71 4.59 -14.52
N PRO A 221 10.03 5.39 -15.37
CA PRO A 221 10.53 5.71 -16.69
C PRO A 221 11.69 6.73 -16.60
N PRO A 222 12.81 6.61 -17.34
CA PRO A 222 13.87 7.61 -17.35
C PRO A 222 13.44 9.03 -17.81
N THR A 223 12.23 9.21 -18.34
CA THR A 223 11.69 10.51 -18.78
C THR A 223 10.18 10.61 -18.54
N PRO A 224 9.64 11.80 -18.19
CA PRO A 224 8.22 12.03 -17.87
C PRO A 224 7.32 12.12 -19.11
N VAL A 225 7.57 11.31 -20.14
CA VAL A 225 6.81 11.34 -21.40
C VAL A 225 6.00 10.05 -21.55
N PHE A 226 4.69 10.18 -21.43
CA PHE A 226 3.72 9.14 -21.75
C PHE A 226 3.70 8.85 -23.27
N PRO A 227 3.46 7.60 -23.72
CA PRO A 227 3.23 6.38 -22.95
C PRO A 227 4.52 5.57 -22.79
N GLY A 228 4.65 4.90 -21.64
CA GLY A 228 5.76 3.97 -21.41
C GLY A 228 5.87 2.97 -22.57
N ASN A 229 7.08 2.76 -23.08
CA ASN A 229 7.30 1.76 -24.11
C ASN A 229 6.99 0.35 -23.56
N GLY A 230 6.83 -0.64 -24.44
CA GLY A 230 6.43 -2.00 -24.05
C GLY A 230 7.32 -2.65 -22.97
N ALA A 231 8.61 -2.32 -22.95
CA ALA A 231 9.56 -2.82 -21.94
C ALA A 231 9.33 -2.23 -20.55
N GLN A 232 9.02 -0.93 -20.46
CA GLN A 232 8.73 -0.26 -19.19
C GLN A 232 7.44 -0.81 -18.58
N GLN A 233 6.38 -0.89 -19.39
CA GLN A 233 5.11 -1.49 -18.97
C GLN A 233 5.31 -2.92 -18.48
N ALA A 234 6.16 -3.70 -19.17
CA ALA A 234 6.53 -5.03 -18.73
C ALA A 234 7.25 -5.05 -17.37
N GLY A 235 8.12 -4.09 -17.10
CA GLY A 235 8.72 -3.89 -15.77
C GLY A 235 7.67 -3.66 -14.68
N SER A 236 6.70 -2.77 -14.90
CA SER A 236 5.61 -2.53 -13.94
C SER A 236 4.65 -3.71 -13.78
N TYR A 237 4.41 -4.48 -14.84
CA TYR A 237 3.69 -5.74 -14.74
C TYR A 237 4.45 -6.75 -13.87
N CYS A 238 5.77 -6.89 -14.06
CA CYS A 238 6.59 -7.75 -13.21
C CYS A 238 6.62 -7.29 -11.74
N ALA A 239 6.76 -5.99 -11.49
CA ALA A 239 6.74 -5.45 -10.14
C ALA A 239 5.37 -5.64 -9.48
N THR A 240 4.28 -5.47 -10.23
CA THR A 240 2.92 -5.74 -9.74
C THR A 240 2.73 -7.22 -9.40
N ALA A 241 3.16 -8.12 -10.28
CA ALA A 241 3.13 -9.56 -10.06
C ALA A 241 3.91 -9.96 -8.79
N LYS A 242 5.11 -9.40 -8.62
CA LYS A 242 6.01 -9.79 -7.54
C LYS A 242 5.58 -9.24 -6.18
N TYR A 243 5.26 -7.95 -6.14
CA TYR A 243 5.17 -7.21 -4.89
C TYR A 243 3.75 -6.91 -4.42
N PHE A 244 2.77 -6.83 -5.33
CA PHE A 244 1.47 -6.27 -4.95
C PHE A 244 0.32 -7.27 -4.97
N VAL A 245 0.45 -8.38 -5.68
CA VAL A 245 -0.61 -9.40 -5.74
C VAL A 245 -0.30 -10.63 -4.90
N ALA A 246 -1.34 -11.26 -4.37
CA ALA A 246 -1.22 -12.31 -3.37
C ALA A 246 -1.20 -13.70 -4.01
N GLU A 247 -2.21 -13.98 -4.85
CA GLU A 247 -2.49 -15.33 -5.33
C GLU A 247 -1.71 -15.66 -6.60
N LYS A 248 -1.39 -16.95 -6.82
CA LYS A 248 -0.72 -17.43 -8.03
C LYS A 248 -1.33 -16.92 -9.33
N THR A 249 -2.66 -17.00 -9.41
CA THR A 249 -3.44 -16.65 -10.60
C THR A 249 -3.24 -15.18 -10.97
N GLU A 250 -3.11 -14.31 -9.96
CA GLU A 250 -2.82 -12.88 -10.09
C GLU A 250 -1.40 -12.66 -10.60
N ARG A 251 -0.43 -13.37 -10.05
CA ARG A 251 0.97 -13.32 -10.48
C ARG A 251 1.12 -13.76 -11.94
N ASP A 252 0.53 -14.90 -12.27
CA ASP A 252 0.56 -15.47 -13.62
C ASP A 252 -0.11 -14.52 -14.63
N TYR A 253 -1.21 -13.86 -14.26
CA TYR A 253 -1.88 -12.88 -15.10
C TYR A 253 -0.96 -11.72 -15.48
N TRP A 254 -0.34 -11.09 -14.47
CA TRP A 254 0.55 -9.94 -14.70
C TRP A 254 1.87 -10.36 -15.36
N GLY A 255 2.41 -11.52 -15.02
CA GLY A 255 3.56 -12.09 -15.71
C GLY A 255 3.30 -12.35 -17.20
N ASN A 256 2.13 -12.86 -17.55
CA ASN A 256 1.72 -13.03 -18.95
C ASN A 256 1.60 -11.67 -19.66
N ARG A 257 1.06 -10.64 -19.00
CA ARG A 257 1.03 -9.27 -19.56
C ARG A 257 2.42 -8.70 -19.80
N ALA A 258 3.39 -8.96 -18.93
CA ALA A 258 4.78 -8.54 -19.14
C ALA A 258 5.38 -9.21 -20.38
N ARG A 259 5.15 -10.52 -20.52
CA ARG A 259 5.61 -11.29 -21.67
C ARG A 259 4.98 -10.81 -22.98
N THR A 260 3.68 -10.52 -23.00
CA THR A 260 2.99 -10.10 -24.23
C THR A 260 3.31 -8.65 -24.63
N ASN A 261 3.52 -7.74 -23.68
CA ASN A 261 3.71 -6.31 -24.00
C ASN A 261 5.17 -5.90 -24.17
N GLY A 262 6.12 -6.62 -23.58
CA GLY A 262 7.55 -6.26 -23.61
C GLY A 262 8.50 -7.40 -23.90
N ASN A 263 8.00 -8.62 -24.17
CA ASN A 263 8.82 -9.83 -24.29
C ASN A 263 9.70 -10.08 -23.05
N THR A 264 9.21 -9.67 -21.87
CA THR A 264 9.94 -9.78 -20.61
C THR A 264 9.44 -10.97 -19.80
N THR A 265 10.36 -11.80 -19.34
CA THR A 265 10.09 -12.83 -18.33
C THR A 265 10.37 -12.26 -16.95
N CYS A 266 9.35 -12.25 -16.11
CA CYS A 266 9.48 -11.81 -14.73
C CYS A 266 10.09 -12.91 -13.85
N SER A 267 10.80 -12.51 -12.80
CA SER A 267 11.31 -13.41 -11.75
C SER A 267 10.65 -13.08 -10.41
N TRP A 268 9.97 -14.06 -9.80
CA TRP A 268 9.40 -13.97 -8.46
C TRP A 268 9.51 -15.30 -7.72
#